data_AF-A0A2D7GUA1-F1
#
_entry.id   AF-A0A2D7GUA1-F1
#
_cell.length_a   1.000
_cell.length_b   1.000
_cell.length_c   1.000
_cell.angle_alpha   90.00
_cell.angle_beta   90.00
_cell.angle_gamma   90.00
#
_symmetry.space_group_name_H-M   'P 1'
#
loop_
_entity.id
_entity.type
_entity.pdbx_description
1 polymer ?
#
loop_
_entity_poly.entity_id
_entity_poly.type
_entity_poly.pdbx_seq_one_letter_code
_entity_poly.pdbx_strand_id
1 'polypeptide(L)' 'MSEFENEFEVFLTLSELINLKRIFNIIGEENLKANYFTKADIADVYSVLEKLIITMDEAEIEGLPA' A
#
# COMPACT_ATOMS: atom_id res chain seq x y z
N MET A 1 20.95 -19.01 9.81
CA MET A 1 21.13 -17.82 8.96
C MET A 1 20.26 -16.75 9.58
N SER A 2 20.80 -15.62 10.03
CA SER A 2 19.96 -14.54 10.55
C SER A 2 19.11 -14.02 9.40
N GLU A 3 17.79 -14.18 9.54
CA GLU A 3 16.72 -13.76 8.64
C GLU A 3 16.62 -12.24 8.57
N PHE A 4 17.73 -11.56 8.24
CA PHE A 4 17.62 -10.23 7.68
C PHE A 4 17.02 -10.43 6.30
N GLU A 5 15.70 -10.27 6.24
CA GLU A 5 14.97 -10.04 5.00
C GLU A 5 15.82 -9.13 4.12
N ASN A 6 16.16 -9.60 2.92
CA ASN A 6 16.84 -8.73 1.98
C ASN A 6 15.84 -7.63 1.62
N GLU A 7 15.97 -6.47 2.25
CA GLU A 7 15.25 -5.27 1.86
C GLU A 7 15.81 -4.83 0.50
N PHE A 8 14.98 -4.91 -0.54
CA PHE A 8 15.32 -4.43 -1.86
C PHE A 8 14.68 -3.07 -2.08
N GLU A 9 15.46 -2.11 -2.56
CA GLU A 9 14.92 -0.82 -2.99
C GLU A 9 14.05 -1.03 -4.24
N VAL A 10 12.76 -0.70 -4.13
CA VAL A 10 11.81 -0.69 -5.24
C VAL A 10 11.44 0.75 -5.54
N PHE A 11 11.80 1.22 -6.73
CA PHE A 11 11.45 2.56 -7.19
C PHE A 11 10.18 2.50 -8.02
N LEU A 12 9.17 3.26 -7.60
CA LEU A 12 7.91 3.41 -8.30
C LEU A 12 7.84 4.80 -8.93
N THR A 13 7.29 4.87 -10.14
CA THR A 13 6.97 6.14 -10.78
C THR A 13 5.76 6.80 -10.12
N LEU A 14 5.59 8.11 -10.35
CA LEU A 14 4.43 8.87 -9.87
C LEU A 14 3.09 8.21 -10.27
N SER A 15 2.97 7.75 -11.52
CA SER A 15 1.75 7.10 -12.00
C SER A 15 1.50 5.75 -11.32
N GLU A 16 2.55 5.00 -11.00
CA GLU A 16 2.44 3.74 -10.27
C GLU A 16 2.00 3.95 -8.82
N LEU A 17 2.54 4.97 -8.13
CA LEU A 17 2.08 5.35 -6.79
C LEU A 17 0.59 5.74 -6.78
N ILE A 18 0.18 6.56 -7.76
CA ILE A 18 -1.22 6.95 -7.97
C ILE A 18 -2.12 5.73 -8.20
N ASN A 19 -1.68 4.79 -9.04
CA ASN A 19 -2.43 3.57 -9.35
C ASN A 19 -2.57 2.66 -8.13
N LEU A 20 -1.50 2.48 -7.36
CA LEU A 20 -1.54 1.69 -6.12
C LEU A 20 -2.53 2.28 -5.12
N LYS A 21 -2.52 3.61 -4.92
CA LYS A 21 -3.46 4.28 -4.00
C LYS A 21 -4.90 4.05 -4.44
N ARG A 22 -5.17 4.16 -5.75
CA ARG A 22 -6.47 3.86 -6.32
C ARG A 22 -6.89 2.40 -6.09
N ILE A 23 -5.98 1.43 -6.26
CA ILE A 23 -6.27 0.01 -6.03
C ILE A 23 -6.66 -0.23 -4.57
N PHE A 24 -5.90 0.33 -3.61
CA PHE A 24 -6.24 0.19 -2.18
C PHE A 24 -7.61 0.80 -1.86
N ASN A 25 -7.95 1.95 -2.43
CA ASN A 25 -9.27 2.58 -2.27
C ASN A 25 -10.41 1.72 -2.85
N ILE A 26 -10.18 1.04 -3.98
CA ILE A 26 -11.18 0.13 -4.59
C ILE A 26 -11.41 -1.07 -3.69
N ILE A 27 -10.34 -1.64 -3.14
CA ILE A 27 -10.43 -2.82 -2.30
C ILE A 27 -11.13 -2.44 -1.00
N GLY A 28 -10.61 -1.50 -0.19
CA GLY A 28 -11.24 -1.13 1.08
C GLY A 28 -11.33 -2.27 2.10
N GLU A 29 -11.43 -1.92 3.39
CA GLU A 29 -11.38 -2.90 4.49
C GLU A 29 -12.50 -3.96 4.42
N GLU A 30 -13.68 -3.53 4.00
CA GLU A 30 -14.88 -4.37 3.98
C GLU A 30 -14.78 -5.46 2.92
N ASN A 31 -14.20 -5.18 1.75
CA ASN A 31 -14.00 -6.23 0.74
C ASN A 31 -12.88 -7.20 1.15
N LEU A 32 -11.85 -6.75 1.87
CA LEU A 32 -10.82 -7.67 2.38
C LEU A 32 -11.45 -8.70 3.33
N LYS A 33 -12.25 -8.22 4.29
CA LYS A 33 -12.97 -9.08 5.25
C LYS A 33 -13.97 -10.01 4.56
N ALA A 34 -14.66 -9.54 3.51
CA ALA A 34 -15.62 -10.34 2.76
C ALA A 34 -14.98 -11.46 1.92
N ASN A 35 -13.69 -11.35 1.59
CA ASN A 35 -12.96 -12.30 0.74
C ASN A 35 -12.02 -13.24 1.51
N TYR A 36 -12.34 -13.55 2.77
CA TYR A 36 -11.60 -14.52 3.61
C TYR A 36 -10.14 -14.16 3.91
N PHE A 37 -9.78 -12.87 3.87
CA PHE A 37 -8.47 -12.44 4.34
C PHE A 37 -8.36 -12.68 5.85
N THR A 38 -7.23 -13.23 6.28
CA THR A 38 -6.93 -13.37 7.71
C THR A 38 -6.59 -12.00 8.30
N LYS A 39 -6.54 -11.92 9.63
CA LYS A 39 -6.08 -10.68 10.31
C LYS A 39 -4.66 -10.28 9.92
N ALA A 40 -3.80 -11.25 9.61
CA ALA A 40 -2.43 -11.00 9.18
C ALA A 40 -2.41 -10.40 7.77
N ASP A 41 -3.16 -10.99 6.82
CA ASP A 41 -3.23 -10.48 5.44
C ASP A 41 -3.76 -9.03 5.40
N ILE A 42 -4.73 -8.72 6.25
CA ILE A 42 -5.26 -7.35 6.38
C ILE A 42 -4.17 -6.40 6.91
N ALA A 43 -3.42 -6.81 7.95
CA ALA A 43 -2.35 -6.00 8.51
C ALA A 43 -1.22 -5.75 7.49
N ASP A 44 -0.86 -6.76 6.70
CA ASP A 44 0.14 -6.64 5.64
C ASP A 44 -0.30 -5.64 4.57
N VAL A 45 -1.55 -5.71 4.13
CA VAL A 45 -2.14 -4.74 3.19
C VAL A 45 -2.07 -3.30 3.74
N TYR A 46 -2.44 -3.09 5.00
CA TYR A 46 -2.36 -1.77 5.62
C TYR A 46 -0.94 -1.27 5.78
N SER A 47 0.03 -2.14 6.06
CA SER A 47 1.44 -1.75 6.16
C SER A 47 1.99 -1.20 4.84
N VAL A 48 1.55 -1.77 3.71
CA VAL A 48 1.92 -1.29 2.37
C VAL A 48 1.20 0.02 2.04
N LEU A 49 -0.08 0.14 2.40
CA LEU A 49 -0.86 1.37 2.21
C LEU A 49 -0.29 2.54 3.02
N GLU A 50 0.12 2.32 4.27
CA GLU A 50 0.74 3.35 5.12
C GLU A 50 2.04 3.86 4.49
N LYS A 51 2.93 2.95 4.07
CA LYS A 51 4.17 3.32 3.36
C LYS A 51 3.88 4.13 2.10
N LEU A 52 2.90 3.70 1.31
CA LEU A 52 2.48 4.42 0.11
C LEU A 52 2.01 5.85 0.42
N ILE A 53 1.19 6.04 1.47
CA ILE A 53 0.71 7.36 1.87
C ILE A 53 1.86 8.26 2.27
N ILE A 54 2.81 7.75 3.07
CA ILE A 54 4.00 8.49 3.51
C ILE A 54 4.84 8.89 2.28
N THR A 55 5.17 7.95 1.40
CA THR A 55 5.94 8.22 0.18
C THR A 55 5.26 9.25 -0.71
N MET A 56 3.92 9.21 -0.82
CA MET A 56 3.19 10.20 -1.61
C MET A 56 3.20 11.59 -0.98
N ASP A 57 3.12 11.68 0.35
CA ASP A 57 3.19 12.94 1.09
C ASP A 57 4.58 13.57 1.01
N GLU A 58 5.64 12.77 1.22
CA GLU A 58 7.04 13.19 1.09
C GLU A 58 7.39 13.68 -0.33
N ALA A 59 6.74 13.11 -1.34
CA ALA A 59 6.89 13.52 -2.73
C ALA A 59 6.00 14.71 -3.14
N GLU A 60 5.27 15.32 -2.20
CA GLU A 60 4.32 16.42 -2.42
C GLU A 60 3.26 16.10 -3.50
N ILE A 61 2.81 14.85 -3.57
CA ILE A 61 1.81 14.40 -4.53
C ILE A 61 0.41 14.74 -3.99
N GLU A 62 -0.03 15.98 -4.20
CA GLU A 62 -1.38 16.42 -3.88
C GLU A 62 -2.42 15.90 -4.90
N GLY A 63 -3.53 15.37 -4.38
CA GLY A 63 -4.75 15.14 -5.15
C GLY A 63 -4.82 13.82 -5.91
N LEU A 64 -5.73 12.96 -5.47
CA LEU A 64 -6.53 12.12 -6.36
C LEU A 64 -7.98 12.21 -5.87
N PRO A 65 -8.98 12.21 -6.78
CA PRO A 65 -10.36 12.51 -6.44
C PRO A 65 -10.87 11.55 -5.38
N ALA A 66 -11.63 12.12 -4.44
CA ALA A 66 -12.46 11.40 -3.49
C ALA A 66 -13.36 10.38 -4.20
#